data_AF-A0A1H9S8V0-F1
#
_entry.id   AF-A0A1H9S8V0-F1
#
_cell.length_a   1.000
_cell.length_b   1.000
_cell.length_c   1.000
_cell.angle_alpha   90.00
_cell.angle_beta   90.00
_cell.angle_gamma   90.00
#
_symmetry.space_group_name_H-M   'P 1'
#
loop_
_entity.id
_entity.type
_entity.pdbx_description
1 polymer ?
#
loop_
_entity_poly.entity_id
_entity_poly.type
_entity_poly.pdbx_seq_one_letter_code
_entity_poly.pdbx_strand_id
1 'polypeptide(L)'
;MYWNIGEYVSNKAVSDGWGKSTVKALSDYILSKEPGIRGYSSQNIWSMKQFYETYRDHPELSSLLRENTWSNNMHIVSKTKDYAEKKFYLELASKEKYQARELARQIDSGYYERILLSNGKAPSALESQNISGMLRDMYMLEFLDLPEPYKEF
;
A
#
# COMPACT_ATOMS: atom_id res chain seq x y z
N MET A 1 0.73 15.74 3.38
CA MET A 1 0.77 16.54 2.14
C MET A 1 -0.01 15.88 1.02
N TYR A 2 0.34 14.65 0.59
CA TYR A 2 -0.35 13.93 -0.50
C TYR A 2 -1.85 13.71 -0.26
N TRP A 3 -2.23 13.42 0.98
CA TRP A 3 -3.64 13.28 1.38
C TRP A 3 -4.48 14.50 1.00
N ASN A 4 -4.09 15.69 1.46
CA ASN A 4 -4.85 16.92 1.24
C ASN A 4 -4.98 17.28 -0.25
N ILE A 5 -3.93 17.01 -1.04
CA ILE A 5 -3.99 17.21 -2.50
C ILE A 5 -4.97 16.21 -3.13
N GLY A 6 -4.91 14.95 -2.71
CA GLY A 6 -5.84 13.92 -3.15
C GLY A 6 -7.29 14.24 -2.83
N GLU A 7 -7.55 14.68 -1.60
CA GLU A 7 -8.86 15.15 -1.14
C GLU A 7 -9.37 16.32 -1.98
N TYR A 8 -8.54 17.35 -2.16
CA TYR A 8 -8.89 18.53 -2.95
C TYR A 8 -9.26 18.14 -4.39
N VAL A 9 -8.43 17.32 -5.04
CA VAL A 9 -8.65 16.90 -6.42
C VAL A 9 -9.85 15.96 -6.54
N SER A 10 -10.09 15.08 -5.56
CA SER A 10 -11.29 14.22 -5.52
C SER A 10 -12.56 15.07 -5.44
N ASN A 11 -12.60 16.04 -4.51
CA ASN A 11 -13.73 16.95 -4.35
C ASN A 11 -13.97 17.77 -5.63
N LYS A 12 -12.91 18.30 -6.24
CA LYS A 12 -13.00 19.08 -7.49
C LYS A 12 -13.38 18.25 -8.72
N ALA A 13 -12.99 16.98 -8.77
CA ALA A 13 -13.45 16.07 -9.81
C ALA A 13 -14.97 15.84 -9.74
N VAL A 14 -15.52 15.77 -8.53
CA VAL A 14 -16.97 15.60 -8.30
C VAL A 14 -17.74 16.90 -8.52
N SER A 15 -17.28 18.03 -7.96
CA SER A 15 -18.03 19.30 -7.98
C SER A 15 -17.91 20.06 -9.30
N ASP A 16 -16.70 20.11 -9.87
CA ASP A 16 -16.33 21.01 -10.97
C ASP A 16 -16.03 20.21 -12.26
N GLY A 17 -16.21 18.89 -12.23
CA GLY A 17 -15.97 18.01 -13.38
C GLY A 17 -14.51 17.98 -13.84
N TRP A 18 -13.55 18.14 -12.91
CA TRP A 18 -12.12 18.16 -13.27
C TRP A 18 -11.71 16.89 -14.01
N GLY A 19 -11.39 17.07 -15.30
CA GLY A 19 -10.87 16.04 -16.18
C GLY A 19 -9.34 16.08 -16.31
N LYS A 20 -8.83 15.24 -17.21
CA LYS A 20 -7.38 15.13 -17.50
C LYS A 20 -6.74 16.47 -17.88
N SER A 21 -7.43 17.30 -18.66
CA SER A 21 -6.95 18.62 -19.09
C SER A 21 -6.78 19.60 -17.92
N THR A 22 -7.74 19.64 -16.99
CA THR A 22 -7.69 20.52 -15.82
C THR A 22 -6.58 20.11 -14.86
N VAL A 23 -6.43 18.81 -14.59
CA VAL A 23 -5.33 18.31 -13.75
C VAL A 23 -3.97 18.56 -14.41
N LYS A 24 -3.89 18.48 -15.74
CA LYS A 24 -2.68 18.86 -16.47
C LYS A 24 -2.37 20.35 -16.30
N ALA A 25 -3.35 21.23 -16.46
CA ALA A 25 -3.16 22.67 -16.25
C ALA A 25 -2.73 22.99 -14.81
N LEU A 26 -3.28 22.31 -13.80
CA LEU A 26 -2.84 22.45 -12.41
C LEU A 26 -1.38 22.01 -12.23
N SER A 27 -1.01 20.84 -12.76
CA SER A 27 0.37 20.33 -12.74
C SER A 27 1.33 21.34 -13.37
N ASP A 28 1.02 21.84 -14.58
CA ASP A 28 1.85 22.81 -15.30
C ASP A 28 1.97 24.13 -14.51
N TYR A 29 0.87 24.58 -13.89
CA TYR A 29 0.86 25.77 -13.03
C TYR A 29 1.78 25.61 -11.82
N ILE A 30 1.66 24.52 -11.05
CA ILE A 30 2.49 24.27 -9.86
C ILE A 30 3.97 24.24 -10.24
N LEU A 31 4.32 23.49 -11.29
CA LEU A 31 5.72 23.37 -11.74
C LEU A 31 6.29 24.70 -12.27
N SER A 32 5.44 25.58 -12.79
CA SER A 32 5.86 26.94 -13.22
C SER A 32 6.13 27.88 -12.04
N LYS A 33 5.43 27.70 -10.92
CA LYS A 33 5.55 28.57 -9.74
C LYS A 33 6.71 28.19 -8.83
N GLU A 34 7.04 26.90 -8.77
CA GLU A 34 8.15 26.39 -7.96
C GLU A 34 9.08 25.51 -8.81
N PRO A 35 10.01 26.12 -9.57
CA PRO A 35 10.98 25.38 -10.35
C PRO A 35 11.81 24.42 -9.47
N GLY A 36 11.83 23.14 -9.84
CA GLY A 36 12.58 22.10 -9.12
C GLY A 36 11.77 21.30 -8.11
N ILE A 37 10.50 21.67 -7.84
CA ILE A 37 9.61 20.85 -7.02
C ILE A 37 9.34 19.50 -7.72
N ARG A 38 9.40 18.40 -6.96
CA ARG A 38 9.19 17.04 -7.47
C ARG A 38 7.87 16.47 -6.97
N GLY A 39 7.31 15.52 -7.71
CA GLY A 39 6.08 14.82 -7.31
C GLY A 39 4.78 15.54 -7.65
N TYR A 40 4.80 16.54 -8.54
CA TYR A 40 3.60 17.27 -8.98
C TYR A 40 3.28 17.08 -10.46
N SER A 41 3.76 16.00 -11.06
CA SER A 41 3.29 15.61 -12.40
C SER A 41 1.80 15.30 -12.35
N SER A 42 1.10 15.50 -13.47
CA SER A 42 -0.34 15.20 -13.56
C SER A 42 -0.65 13.76 -13.13
N GLN A 43 0.23 12.82 -13.48
CA GLN A 43 0.11 11.42 -13.06
C GLN A 43 0.20 11.27 -11.54
N ASN A 44 1.16 11.94 -10.89
CA ASN A 44 1.28 11.84 -9.44
C ASN A 44 0.10 12.51 -8.71
N ILE A 45 -0.47 13.58 -9.27
CA ILE A 45 -1.69 14.19 -8.75
C ILE A 45 -2.87 13.21 -8.82
N TRP A 46 -3.02 12.48 -9.92
CA TRP A 46 -4.02 11.41 -10.02
C TRP A 46 -3.76 10.28 -9.01
N SER A 47 -2.50 9.92 -8.78
CA SER A 47 -2.14 8.95 -7.74
C SER A 47 -2.48 9.46 -6.33
N MET A 48 -2.30 10.76 -6.04
CA MET A 48 -2.76 11.38 -4.78
C MET A 48 -4.27 11.28 -4.61
N LYS A 49 -5.05 11.56 -5.67
CA LYS A 49 -6.51 11.37 -5.65
C LYS A 49 -6.87 9.92 -5.36
N GLN A 50 -6.28 8.98 -6.09
CA GLN A 50 -6.55 7.54 -5.90
C GLN A 50 -6.21 7.09 -4.47
N PHE A 51 -5.08 7.55 -3.93
CA PHE A 51 -4.67 7.27 -2.56
C PHE A 51 -5.71 7.73 -1.54
N TYR A 52 -6.16 8.98 -1.65
CA TYR A 52 -7.21 9.52 -0.80
C TYR A 52 -8.50 8.70 -0.92
N GLU A 53 -8.98 8.46 -2.14
CA GLU A 53 -10.23 7.72 -2.37
C GLU A 53 -10.17 6.28 -1.87
N THR A 54 -8.99 5.66 -1.91
CA THR A 54 -8.79 4.29 -1.42
C THR A 54 -8.91 4.19 0.10
N TYR A 55 -8.53 5.24 0.83
CA TYR A 55 -8.37 5.17 2.29
C TYR A 55 -9.25 6.15 3.08
N ARG A 56 -9.99 7.05 2.43
CA ARG A 56 -10.84 8.06 3.11
C ARG A 56 -11.86 7.44 4.07
N ASP A 57 -12.35 6.25 3.75
CA ASP A 57 -13.36 5.52 4.53
C ASP A 57 -12.72 4.54 5.55
N HIS A 58 -11.40 4.60 5.71
CA HIS A 58 -10.58 3.72 6.56
C HIS A 58 -9.64 4.51 7.49
N PRO A 59 -10.18 5.35 8.39
CA PRO A 59 -9.37 6.21 9.28
C PRO A 59 -8.43 5.44 10.21
N GLU A 60 -8.74 4.19 10.53
CA GLU A 60 -7.92 3.27 11.31
C GLU A 60 -6.56 2.98 10.66
N LEU A 61 -6.44 3.08 9.34
CA LEU A 61 -5.17 2.90 8.63
C LEU A 61 -4.27 4.14 8.67
N SER A 62 -4.76 5.28 9.15
CA SER A 62 -4.03 6.56 9.07
C SER A 62 -2.65 6.55 9.73
N SER A 63 -2.41 5.73 10.76
CA SER A 63 -1.07 5.55 11.35
C SER A 63 -0.17 4.79 10.38
N LEU A 64 -0.62 3.63 9.90
CA LEU A 64 0.13 2.77 8.97
C LEU A 64 0.48 3.48 7.67
N LEU A 65 -0.44 4.29 7.13
CA LEU A 65 -0.20 5.09 5.93
C LEU A 65 0.95 6.09 6.11
N ARG A 66 1.10 6.65 7.33
CA ARG A 66 2.16 7.60 7.70
C ARG A 66 3.50 6.92 7.98
N GLU A 67 3.46 5.70 8.50
CA GLU A 67 4.65 4.88 8.74
C GLU A 67 5.27 4.35 7.44
N ASN A 68 4.47 4.27 6.37
CA ASN A 68 4.89 3.82 5.05
C ASN A 68 5.32 4.97 4.13
N THR A 69 6.28 4.69 3.24
CA THR A 69 6.70 5.65 2.21
C THR A 69 5.60 5.87 1.16
N TRP A 70 5.64 7.00 0.46
CA TRP A 70 4.72 7.26 -0.66
C TRP A 70 4.75 6.15 -1.71
N SER A 71 5.94 5.70 -2.10
CA SER A 71 6.10 4.62 -3.08
C SER A 71 5.51 3.29 -2.59
N ASN A 72 5.70 2.95 -1.31
CA ASN A 72 5.09 1.74 -0.73
C ASN A 72 3.57 1.83 -0.76
N ASN A 73 3.02 2.96 -0.29
CA ASN A 73 1.58 3.22 -0.34
C ASN A 73 1.04 3.09 -1.77
N MET A 74 1.77 3.57 -2.79
CA MET A 74 1.33 3.48 -4.18
C MET A 74 1.43 2.07 -4.74
N HIS A 75 2.46 1.29 -4.37
CA HIS A 75 2.51 -0.13 -4.73
C HIS A 75 1.33 -0.89 -4.14
N ILE A 76 1.01 -0.65 -2.88
CA ILE A 76 -0.14 -1.29 -2.21
C ILE A 76 -1.43 -0.90 -2.91
N VAL A 77 -1.69 0.40 -3.11
CA VAL A 77 -2.92 0.88 -3.78
C VAL A 77 -3.08 0.32 -5.20
N SER A 78 -1.99 0.23 -5.97
CA SER A 78 -2.04 -0.17 -7.39
C SER A 78 -2.02 -1.68 -7.63
N LYS A 79 -1.45 -2.47 -6.72
CA LYS A 79 -1.23 -3.91 -6.93
C LYS A 79 -2.15 -4.82 -6.11
N THR A 80 -2.88 -4.29 -5.14
CA THR A 80 -3.77 -5.08 -4.27
C THR A 80 -5.24 -4.81 -4.56
N LYS A 81 -6.09 -5.80 -4.33
CA LYS A 81 -7.50 -5.77 -4.74
C LYS A 81 -8.40 -5.28 -3.63
N ASP A 82 -8.45 -6.02 -2.53
CA ASP A 82 -9.36 -5.76 -1.42
C ASP A 82 -8.68 -5.00 -0.27
N TYR A 83 -9.47 -4.68 0.75
CA TYR A 83 -9.02 -3.96 1.94
C TYR A 83 -8.12 -4.82 2.85
N ALA A 84 -8.41 -6.11 2.97
CA ALA A 84 -7.65 -7.01 3.85
C ALA A 84 -6.22 -7.18 3.35
N GLU A 85 -6.05 -7.35 2.03
CA GLU A 85 -4.74 -7.40 1.37
C GLU A 85 -3.98 -6.07 1.53
N LYS A 86 -4.65 -4.92 1.36
CA LYS A 86 -4.04 -3.59 1.57
C LYS A 86 -3.50 -3.44 2.98
N LYS A 87 -4.34 -3.75 3.98
CA LYS A 87 -3.98 -3.68 5.39
C LYS A 87 -2.80 -4.60 5.71
N PHE A 88 -2.84 -5.84 5.21
CA PHE A 88 -1.77 -6.81 5.38
C PHE A 88 -0.42 -6.25 4.89
N TYR A 89 -0.35 -5.74 3.66
CA TYR A 89 0.91 -5.22 3.13
C TYR A 89 1.34 -3.89 3.77
N LEU A 90 0.40 -3.07 4.27
CA LEU A 90 0.72 -1.87 5.05
C LEU A 90 1.40 -2.21 6.37
N GLU A 91 0.87 -3.21 7.09
CA GLU A 91 1.45 -3.72 8.34
C GLU A 91 2.81 -4.36 8.09
N LEU A 92 2.90 -5.24 7.09
CA LEU A 92 4.15 -5.91 6.73
C LEU A 92 5.24 -4.91 6.33
N ALA A 93 4.94 -3.94 5.47
CA ALA A 93 5.90 -2.95 5.03
C ALA A 93 6.35 -2.00 6.15
N SER A 94 5.46 -1.63 7.07
CA SER A 94 5.82 -0.82 8.24
C SER A 94 6.71 -1.59 9.21
N LYS A 95 6.40 -2.87 9.44
CA LYS A 95 7.14 -3.74 10.37
C LYS A 95 8.54 -4.06 9.85
N GLU A 96 8.64 -4.56 8.62
CA GLU A 96 9.89 -5.04 8.02
C GLU A 96 10.73 -3.93 7.38
N LYS A 97 10.21 -2.69 7.38
CA LYS A 97 10.87 -1.52 6.78
C LYS A 97 11.25 -1.72 5.32
N TYR A 98 10.38 -2.41 4.56
CA TYR A 98 10.64 -2.71 3.16
C TYR A 98 10.87 -1.46 2.31
N GLN A 99 11.90 -1.55 1.47
CA GLN A 99 12.04 -0.63 0.35
C GLN A 99 10.98 -0.91 -0.71
N ALA A 100 10.63 0.10 -1.51
CA ALA A 100 9.55 0.01 -2.50
C ALA A 100 9.69 -1.17 -3.46
N ARG A 101 10.92 -1.45 -3.93
CA ARG A 101 11.19 -2.58 -4.84
C ARG A 101 10.97 -3.93 -4.15
N GLU A 102 11.34 -4.04 -2.88
CA GLU A 102 11.18 -5.28 -2.11
C GLU A 102 9.71 -5.55 -1.83
N LEU A 103 8.97 -4.54 -1.35
CA LEU A 103 7.52 -4.65 -1.17
C LEU A 103 6.81 -5.02 -2.47
N ALA A 104 7.18 -4.39 -3.60
CA ALA A 104 6.62 -4.74 -4.90
C ALA A 104 6.86 -6.21 -5.25
N ARG A 105 8.06 -6.77 -4.99
CA ARG A 105 8.34 -8.19 -5.21
C ARG A 105 7.49 -9.09 -4.31
N GLN A 106 7.27 -8.72 -3.05
CA GLN A 106 6.41 -9.50 -2.16
C GLN A 106 4.97 -9.53 -2.66
N ILE A 107 4.41 -8.37 -3.05
CA ILE A 107 3.07 -8.29 -3.64
C ILE A 107 3.00 -9.10 -4.95
N ASP A 108 3.97 -8.92 -5.85
CA ASP A 108 4.00 -9.59 -7.15
C ASP A 108 4.17 -11.11 -7.05
N SER A 109 4.75 -11.60 -5.95
CA SER A 109 4.83 -13.03 -5.68
C SER A 109 3.49 -13.63 -5.25
N GLY A 110 2.51 -12.81 -4.82
CA GLY A 110 1.29 -13.27 -4.15
C GLY A 110 1.55 -13.76 -2.72
N TYR A 111 2.40 -13.03 -1.97
CA TYR A 111 2.79 -13.42 -0.60
C TYR A 111 1.57 -13.55 0.32
N TYR A 112 0.64 -12.59 0.23
CA TYR A 112 -0.62 -12.62 0.96
C TYR A 112 -1.41 -13.90 0.69
N GLU A 113 -1.64 -14.25 -0.57
CA GLU A 113 -2.40 -15.45 -0.95
C GLU A 113 -1.72 -16.74 -0.50
N ARG A 114 -0.38 -16.81 -0.58
CA ARG A 114 0.36 -17.97 -0.07
C ARG A 114 0.16 -18.16 1.43
N ILE A 115 0.14 -17.07 2.19
CA ILE A 115 -0.14 -17.11 3.65
C ILE A 115 -1.56 -17.58 3.93
N LEU A 116 -2.54 -17.11 3.14
CA LEU A 116 -3.92 -17.57 3.29
C LEU A 116 -4.04 -19.08 3.05
N LEU A 117 -3.32 -19.59 2.04
CA LEU A 117 -3.34 -21.01 1.69
C LEU A 117 -2.57 -21.88 2.70
N SER A 118 -1.44 -21.41 3.22
CA SER A 118 -0.62 -22.16 4.18
C SER A 118 -1.29 -22.30 5.54
N ASN A 119 -2.11 -21.33 5.94
CA ASN A 119 -2.89 -21.38 7.20
C ASN A 119 -4.18 -22.22 7.10
N GLY A 120 -4.41 -22.88 5.96
CA GLY A 120 -5.11 -24.16 5.92
C GLY A 120 -6.62 -24.17 5.67
N LYS A 121 -7.33 -23.06 5.41
CA LYS A 121 -8.74 -23.08 4.94
C LYS A 121 -9.05 -21.88 4.04
N ALA A 122 -9.83 -22.13 2.98
CA ALA A 122 -10.20 -21.27 1.84
C ALA A 122 -10.47 -19.75 2.10
N PRO A 123 -10.43 -18.90 1.06
CA PRO A 123 -10.29 -17.42 1.16
C PRO A 123 -11.43 -16.63 1.82
N SER A 124 -12.52 -17.27 2.27
CA SER A 124 -13.76 -16.58 2.65
C SER A 124 -13.97 -16.37 4.15
N ALA A 125 -12.97 -16.62 5.01
CA ALA A 125 -13.17 -16.64 6.47
C ALA A 125 -12.37 -15.58 7.25
N LEU A 126 -11.77 -14.60 6.57
CA LEU A 126 -10.94 -13.56 7.22
C LEU A 126 -11.60 -12.18 7.20
N GLU A 127 -12.91 -12.15 7.36
CA GLU A 127 -13.52 -10.99 7.98
C GLU A 127 -13.27 -11.12 9.49
N SER A 128 -12.49 -10.20 10.03
CA SER A 128 -12.26 -9.96 11.46
C SER A 128 -11.12 -10.74 12.15
N GLN A 129 -10.11 -9.93 12.50
CA GLN A 129 -9.26 -10.00 13.69
C GLN A 129 -7.99 -10.89 13.66
N ASN A 130 -6.86 -10.18 13.81
CA ASN A 130 -5.48 -10.64 14.06
C ASN A 130 -4.61 -11.06 12.87
N ILE A 131 -4.51 -10.18 11.88
CA ILE A 131 -3.36 -10.15 10.93
C ILE A 131 -2.02 -10.10 11.69
N SER A 132 -1.94 -9.33 12.79
CA SER A 132 -0.75 -9.27 13.66
C SER A 132 -0.38 -10.63 14.28
N GLY A 133 -1.37 -11.41 14.71
CA GLY A 133 -1.17 -12.77 15.22
C GLY A 133 -0.70 -13.73 14.13
N MET A 134 -1.33 -13.67 12.95
CA MET A 134 -0.94 -14.49 11.80
C MET A 134 0.49 -14.23 11.33
N LEU A 135 0.89 -12.96 11.27
CA LEU A 135 2.28 -12.60 10.99
C LEU A 135 3.20 -13.21 12.04
N ARG A 136 2.89 -13.05 13.34
CA ARG A 136 3.71 -13.57 14.45
C ARG A 136 3.88 -15.09 14.40
N ASP A 137 2.80 -15.83 14.19
CA ASP A 137 2.81 -17.30 14.14
C ASP A 137 3.62 -17.81 12.94
N MET A 138 3.62 -17.08 11.82
CA MET A 138 4.44 -17.42 10.66
C MET A 138 5.94 -17.13 10.86
N TYR A 139 6.31 -16.03 11.52
CA TYR A 139 7.71 -15.80 11.91
C TYR A 139 8.22 -16.88 12.87
N MET A 140 7.35 -17.44 13.71
CA MET A 140 7.70 -18.61 14.52
C MET A 140 7.99 -19.85 13.65
N LEU A 141 7.26 -20.04 12.55
CA LEU A 141 7.47 -21.16 11.62
C LEU A 141 8.73 -20.98 10.76
N GLU A 142 9.01 -19.79 10.22
CA GLU A 142 10.26 -19.54 9.47
C GLU A 142 11.51 -19.62 10.36
N PHE A 143 11.39 -19.30 11.66
CA PHE A 143 12.49 -19.45 12.62
C PHE A 143 12.67 -20.90 13.12
N LEU A 144 11.69 -21.78 12.83
CA LEU A 144 11.72 -23.21 13.14
C LEU A 144 12.23 -24.06 11.96
N ASP A 145 12.78 -23.45 10.90
CA ASP A 145 13.71 -24.12 9.99
C ASP A 145 14.98 -24.50 10.79
N LEU A 146 14.84 -25.54 11.61
CA LEU A 146 15.93 -26.23 12.27
C LEU A 146 16.96 -26.61 11.21
N PRO A 147 18.27 -26.36 11.42
CA PRO A 147 19.28 -26.81 10.48
C PRO A 147 19.14 -28.32 10.28
N GLU A 148 19.22 -28.76 9.03
CA GLU A 148 19.14 -30.17 8.65
C GLU A 148 19.96 -31.04 9.62
N PRO A 149 19.46 -32.23 10.03
CA PRO A 149 20.23 -33.08 10.92
C PRO A 149 21.55 -33.43 10.24
N TYR A 150 22.63 -32.96 10.87
CA TYR A 150 24.01 -33.32 10.55
C TYR A 150 24.10 -34.83 10.33
N LYS A 151 24.32 -35.25 9.09
CA LYS A 151 24.67 -36.63 8.76
C LYS A 151 26.17 -36.79 8.96
N GLU A 152 26.55 -37.43 10.07
CA GLU A 152 27.85 -38.07 10.17
C GLU A 152 27.88 -39.27 9.20
N PHE A 153 28.86 -39.25 8.29
CA PHE A 153 29.41 -40.44 7.66
C PHE A 153 30.93 -40.36 7.74
#